data_AF-A0A921HXT3-F1
#
_entry.id   AF-A0A921HXT3-F1
#
_cell.length_a   1.000
_cell.length_b   1.000
_cell.length_c   1.000
_cell.angle_alpha   90.00
_cell.angle_beta   90.00
_cell.angle_gamma   90.00
#
_symmetry.space_group_name_H-M   'P 1'
#
loop_
_entity.id
_entity.type
_entity.pdbx_description
1 polymer ?
#
loop_
_entity_poly.entity_id
_entity_poly.type
_entity_poly.pdbx_seq_one_letter_code
_entity_poly.pdbx_strand_id
1 'polypeptide(L)'
;MNLFENFLQNYPPSDTLVKPSEGILNQFRYRLPDELLDLWQTYGFGNYGNGLLKVIDPTAYADNLSAWLGGETPTRIPIMVTGFGNILYYRRLDDTQNDVALLDIHHRRTDVCAYSFSEFVQLLSDDTAADALLDKALFTQALEKCGPLSDKEIFFFVPALALGGSGSVASIEKGDGMVHQRLLFELMNTRDDDEETDEDNPWTDAYEARPHVFERNDGTLMVNFILTDTVVTILPKAPEELYAVDGHNISLWVLTFFSYDDEQNIGMLEYHAALQLLQPYVVDEADGHLLLRGLSLEEMKQVLAQAERG
;
A
#
# COMPACT_ATOMS: atom_id res chain seq x y z
N MET A 1 11.89 31.76 -16.46
CA MET A 1 10.44 31.57 -16.45
C MET A 1 10.09 31.05 -15.07
N ASN A 2 9.14 31.66 -14.37
CA ASN A 2 8.74 31.18 -13.05
C ASN A 2 8.07 29.81 -13.25
N LEU A 3 8.51 28.78 -12.52
CA LEU A 3 8.00 27.39 -12.66
C LEU A 3 6.47 27.33 -12.58
N PHE A 4 5.86 28.22 -11.79
CA PHE A 4 4.42 28.26 -11.55
C PHE A 4 3.65 29.21 -12.46
N GLU A 5 4.28 29.95 -13.36
CA GLU A 5 3.59 30.98 -14.17
C GLU A 5 2.46 30.39 -15.02
N ASN A 6 2.78 29.35 -15.82
CA ASN A 6 1.80 28.65 -16.64
C ASN A 6 0.80 27.86 -15.80
N PHE A 7 1.27 27.23 -14.72
CA PHE A 7 0.41 26.51 -13.78
C PHE A 7 -0.67 27.42 -13.21
N LEU A 8 -0.31 28.61 -12.69
CA LEU A 8 -1.26 29.54 -12.08
C LEU A 8 -2.16 30.23 -13.11
N GLN A 9 -1.68 30.38 -14.35
CA GLN A 9 -2.52 30.85 -15.44
C GLN A 9 -3.63 29.83 -15.77
N ASN A 10 -3.29 28.54 -15.77
CA ASN A 10 -4.24 27.45 -16.04
C ASN A 10 -5.15 27.16 -14.84
N TYR A 11 -4.62 27.25 -13.62
CA TYR A 11 -5.31 26.93 -12.37
C TYR A 11 -5.17 28.11 -11.39
N PRO A 12 -5.93 29.19 -11.59
CA PRO A 12 -5.86 30.34 -10.71
C PRO A 12 -6.22 29.96 -9.27
N PRO A 13 -5.47 30.45 -8.26
CA PRO A 13 -5.78 30.20 -6.86
C PRO A 13 -7.12 30.84 -6.47
N SER A 14 -7.86 30.18 -5.59
CA SER A 14 -9.06 30.74 -4.97
C SER A 14 -8.72 31.83 -3.94
N ASP A 15 -9.70 32.69 -3.64
CA ASP A 15 -9.55 33.73 -2.61
C ASP A 15 -9.60 33.18 -1.16
N THR A 16 -9.91 31.89 -0.99
CA THR A 16 -10.07 31.21 0.31
C THR A 16 -8.85 30.41 0.75
N LEU A 17 -7.71 30.55 0.06
CA LEU A 17 -6.49 29.81 0.41
C LEU A 17 -6.03 30.08 1.85
N VAL A 18 -5.60 29.01 2.52
CA VAL A 18 -5.07 29.06 3.89
C VAL A 18 -3.55 28.94 3.85
N LYS A 19 -2.86 29.86 4.52
CA LYS A 19 -1.39 29.81 4.62
C LYS A 19 -0.93 28.66 5.53
N PRO A 20 0.18 27.97 5.19
CA PRO A 20 0.77 27.00 6.09
C PRO A 20 1.30 27.70 7.35
N SER A 21 1.23 27.02 8.50
CA SER A 21 1.94 27.46 9.70
C SER A 21 3.44 27.21 9.56
N GLU A 22 4.27 27.92 10.33
CA GLU A 22 5.71 27.61 10.40
C GLU A 22 5.98 26.17 10.83
N GLY A 23 5.12 25.60 11.69
CA GLY A 23 5.21 24.21 12.12
C GLY A 23 5.08 23.24 10.94
N ILE A 24 4.09 23.45 10.08
CA ILE A 24 3.90 22.65 8.86
C ILE A 24 5.10 22.80 7.91
N LEU A 25 5.58 24.02 7.66
CA LEU A 25 6.74 24.24 6.80
C LEU A 25 8.00 23.56 7.33
N ASN A 26 8.23 23.63 8.65
CA ASN A 26 9.38 22.99 9.29
C ASN A 26 9.26 21.45 9.26
N GLN A 27 8.06 20.90 9.42
CA GLN A 27 7.80 19.46 9.43
C GLN A 27 8.11 18.80 8.07
N PHE A 28 7.85 19.49 6.98
CA PHE A 28 8.06 18.98 5.62
C PHE A 28 9.34 19.49 4.95
N ARG A 29 10.07 20.41 5.61
CA ARG A 29 11.41 20.81 5.19
C ARG A 29 12.30 19.56 5.11
N TYR A 30 13.02 19.40 3.98
CA TYR A 30 13.85 18.23 3.65
C TYR A 30 13.11 16.92 3.32
N ARG A 31 11.76 16.92 3.38
CA ARG A 31 10.93 15.77 2.97
C ARG A 31 10.21 15.99 1.65
N LEU A 32 9.91 17.25 1.33
CA LEU A 32 9.31 17.68 0.08
C LEU A 32 10.26 18.63 -0.67
N PRO A 33 10.11 18.76 -2.00
CA PRO A 33 10.88 19.72 -2.80
C PRO A 33 10.64 21.17 -2.36
N ASP A 34 11.69 21.99 -2.39
CA ASP A 34 11.62 23.39 -1.97
C ASP A 34 10.60 24.18 -2.81
N GLU A 35 10.45 23.85 -4.09
CA GLU A 35 9.48 24.50 -4.98
C GLU A 35 8.03 24.32 -4.51
N LEU A 36 7.71 23.14 -3.95
CA LEU A 36 6.38 22.89 -3.38
C LEU A 36 6.16 23.71 -2.10
N LEU A 37 7.18 23.83 -1.25
CA LEU A 37 7.12 24.67 -0.05
C LEU A 37 7.01 26.16 -0.40
N ASP A 38 7.63 26.60 -1.50
CA ASP A 38 7.51 27.95 -2.03
C ASP A 38 6.09 28.22 -2.55
N LEU A 39 5.47 27.25 -3.23
CA LEU A 39 4.06 27.33 -3.64
C LEU A 39 3.15 27.52 -2.42
N TRP A 40 3.35 26.73 -1.36
CA TRP A 40 2.55 26.84 -0.13
C TRP A 40 2.71 28.20 0.56
N GLN A 41 3.95 28.67 0.71
CA GLN A 41 4.23 29.97 1.31
C GLN A 41 3.64 31.12 0.49
N THR A 42 3.77 31.06 -0.84
CA THR A 42 3.36 32.14 -1.74
C THR A 42 1.84 32.20 -1.92
N TYR A 43 1.17 31.05 -2.02
CA TYR A 43 -0.27 30.98 -2.32
C TYR A 43 -1.04 30.37 -1.16
N GLY A 44 -0.82 29.10 -0.83
CA GLY A 44 -1.45 28.41 0.30
C GLY A 44 -2.24 27.17 -0.12
N PHE A 45 -2.92 26.56 0.86
CA PHE A 45 -3.75 25.37 0.72
C PHE A 45 -5.19 25.73 0.33
N GLY A 46 -5.79 24.93 -0.54
CA GLY A 46 -7.17 25.10 -1.00
C GLY A 46 -7.29 24.94 -2.51
N ASN A 47 -8.37 25.48 -3.07
CA ASN A 47 -8.76 25.25 -4.46
C ASN A 47 -7.96 26.09 -5.46
N TYR A 48 -7.58 25.45 -6.58
CA TYR A 48 -6.97 26.05 -7.76
C TYR A 48 -7.81 25.64 -8.99
N GLY A 49 -8.03 26.57 -9.92
CA GLY A 49 -8.83 26.30 -11.13
C GLY A 49 -10.25 25.83 -10.81
N ASN A 50 -10.97 26.55 -9.95
CA ASN A 50 -12.32 26.21 -9.49
C ASN A 50 -12.45 24.86 -8.75
N GLY A 51 -11.35 24.36 -8.18
CA GLY A 51 -11.33 23.08 -7.47
C GLY A 51 -10.98 21.88 -8.35
N LEU A 52 -10.56 22.11 -9.61
CA LEU A 52 -10.01 21.05 -10.47
C LEU A 52 -8.77 20.41 -9.83
N LEU A 53 -7.99 21.23 -9.14
CA LEU A 53 -6.91 20.82 -8.27
C LEU A 53 -7.05 21.49 -6.91
N LYS A 54 -6.64 20.79 -5.87
CA LYS A 54 -6.58 21.28 -4.51
C LYS A 54 -5.19 21.02 -3.95
N VAL A 55 -4.49 22.08 -3.56
CA VAL A 55 -3.23 21.95 -2.82
C VAL A 55 -3.59 21.76 -1.36
N ILE A 56 -3.07 20.71 -0.73
CA ILE A 56 -3.55 20.26 0.59
C ILE A 56 -2.45 20.33 1.64
N ASP A 57 -2.87 20.44 2.90
CA ASP A 57 -2.02 20.13 4.04
C ASP A 57 -1.83 18.60 4.09
N PRO A 58 -0.60 18.07 3.97
CA PRO A 58 -0.40 16.62 3.96
C PRO A 58 -0.87 15.93 5.24
N THR A 59 -0.85 16.62 6.38
CA THR A 59 -1.26 16.03 7.66
C THR A 59 -2.74 15.69 7.71
N ALA A 60 -3.57 16.46 7.00
CA ALA A 60 -5.01 16.23 6.94
C ALA A 60 -5.38 15.00 6.10
N TYR A 61 -4.54 14.60 5.14
CA TYR A 61 -4.82 13.51 4.20
C TYR A 61 -3.93 12.28 4.42
N ALA A 62 -3.01 12.31 5.40
CA ALA A 62 -2.06 11.24 5.66
C ALA A 62 -2.78 9.91 5.92
N ASP A 63 -3.74 9.89 6.85
CA ASP A 63 -4.50 8.68 7.21
C ASP A 63 -5.29 8.12 6.02
N ASN A 64 -5.89 9.00 5.21
CA ASN A 64 -6.59 8.60 4.00
C ASN A 64 -5.61 7.94 3.02
N LEU A 65 -4.48 8.59 2.70
CA LEU A 65 -3.49 8.00 1.80
C LEU A 65 -2.98 6.64 2.33
N SER A 66 -2.68 6.57 3.63
CA SER A 66 -2.15 5.37 4.28
C SER A 66 -3.15 4.21 4.27
N ALA A 67 -4.43 4.47 4.53
CA ALA A 67 -5.47 3.44 4.43
C ALA A 67 -5.47 2.79 3.04
N TRP A 68 -5.51 3.61 2.00
CA TRP A 68 -5.55 3.13 0.61
C TRP A 68 -4.28 2.41 0.14
N LEU A 69 -3.12 2.76 0.71
CA LEU A 69 -1.82 2.20 0.30
C LEU A 69 -1.32 1.07 1.22
N GLY A 70 -2.16 0.58 2.14
CA GLY A 70 -1.84 -0.56 3.01
C GLY A 70 -0.94 -0.23 4.19
N GLY A 71 -0.96 1.01 4.67
CA GLY A 71 -0.27 1.43 5.89
C GLY A 71 0.52 2.73 5.79
N GLU A 72 1.05 3.17 6.92
CA GLU A 72 1.89 4.36 7.00
C GLU A 72 3.26 4.13 6.37
N THR A 73 3.64 5.05 5.47
CA THR A 73 4.96 5.05 4.84
C THR A 73 5.51 6.48 4.86
N PRO A 74 6.54 6.78 5.69
CA PRO A 74 7.05 8.14 5.86
C PRO A 74 7.57 8.80 4.57
N THR A 75 7.85 7.99 3.55
CA THR A 75 8.33 8.41 2.23
C THR A 75 7.21 8.76 1.24
N ARG A 76 5.94 8.52 1.57
CA ARG A 76 4.77 8.85 0.74
C ARG A 76 3.99 9.98 1.40
N ILE A 77 3.87 11.11 0.72
CA ILE A 77 3.32 12.33 1.30
C ILE A 77 2.23 12.87 0.36
N PRO A 78 0.96 12.98 0.77
CA PRO A 78 -0.09 13.53 -0.07
C PRO A 78 0.13 15.04 -0.25
N ILE A 79 0.09 15.53 -1.49
CA ILE A 79 0.43 16.93 -1.82
C ILE A 79 -0.71 17.67 -2.51
N MET A 80 -1.55 16.97 -3.28
CA MET A 80 -2.71 17.55 -3.95
C MET A 80 -3.86 16.53 -4.01
N VAL A 81 -5.07 17.04 -4.22
CA VAL A 81 -6.27 16.25 -4.53
C VAL A 81 -6.91 16.79 -5.80
N THR A 82 -7.34 15.90 -6.70
CA THR A 82 -8.05 16.32 -7.92
C THR A 82 -9.49 16.69 -7.61
N GLY A 83 -10.16 17.36 -8.54
CA GLY A 83 -11.58 17.68 -8.44
C GLY A 83 -12.49 16.45 -8.28
N PHE A 84 -12.01 15.26 -8.62
CA PHE A 84 -12.71 13.98 -8.42
C PHE A 84 -12.23 13.18 -7.20
N GLY A 85 -11.38 13.76 -6.35
CA GLY A 85 -10.93 13.14 -5.10
C GLY A 85 -9.73 12.21 -5.22
N ASN A 86 -9.14 12.02 -6.40
CA ASN A 86 -7.90 11.26 -6.53
C ASN A 86 -6.78 11.97 -5.76
N ILE A 87 -5.90 11.21 -5.12
CA ILE A 87 -4.83 11.77 -4.30
C ILE A 87 -3.54 11.78 -5.13
N LEU A 88 -2.94 12.95 -5.28
CA LEU A 88 -1.61 13.13 -5.84
C LEU A 88 -0.63 13.21 -4.68
N TYR A 89 0.38 12.35 -4.69
CA TYR A 89 1.31 12.21 -3.58
C TYR A 89 2.75 12.13 -4.07
N TYR A 90 3.65 12.73 -3.31
CA TYR A 90 5.08 12.68 -3.54
C TYR A 90 5.64 11.40 -2.92
N ARG A 91 6.53 10.70 -3.65
CA ARG A 91 7.28 9.56 -3.11
C ARG A 91 8.76 9.82 -3.16
N ARG A 92 9.43 9.63 -2.03
CA ARG A 92 10.89 9.50 -1.98
C ARG A 92 11.25 8.01 -2.08
N LEU A 93 11.84 7.60 -3.20
CA LEU A 93 12.20 6.21 -3.44
C LEU A 93 13.54 5.86 -2.78
N ASP A 94 14.50 6.77 -2.89
CA ASP A 94 15.78 6.73 -2.19
C ASP A 94 16.30 8.16 -1.92
N ASP A 95 17.60 8.32 -1.63
CA ASP A 95 18.20 9.63 -1.35
C ASP A 95 18.36 10.53 -2.58
N THR A 96 18.21 9.97 -3.77
CA THR A 96 18.43 10.61 -5.08
C THR A 96 17.21 10.57 -5.98
N GLN A 97 16.33 9.57 -5.82
CA GLN A 97 15.17 9.32 -6.65
C GLN A 97 13.87 9.64 -5.92
N ASN A 98 12.98 10.31 -6.64
CA ASN A 98 11.64 10.65 -6.20
C ASN A 98 10.69 10.68 -7.39
N ASP A 99 9.40 10.67 -7.12
CA ASP A 99 8.37 10.87 -8.12
C ASP A 99 7.11 11.51 -7.52
N VAL A 100 6.19 11.92 -8.41
CA VAL A 100 4.81 12.23 -8.07
C VAL A 100 3.93 11.15 -8.66
N ALA A 101 3.12 10.53 -7.81
CA ALA A 101 2.20 9.47 -8.17
C ALA A 101 0.75 9.89 -7.90
N LEU A 102 -0.17 9.27 -8.66
CA LEU A 102 -1.61 9.35 -8.48
C LEU A 102 -2.09 8.10 -7.77
N LEU A 103 -3.02 8.27 -6.83
CA LEU A 103 -3.93 7.24 -6.35
C LEU A 103 -5.32 7.53 -6.91
N ASP A 104 -5.77 6.67 -7.82
CA ASP A 104 -7.12 6.68 -8.39
C ASP A 104 -8.04 5.88 -7.47
N ILE A 105 -8.83 6.60 -6.68
CA ILE A 105 -9.74 6.01 -5.70
C ILE A 105 -10.97 5.36 -6.37
N HIS A 106 -11.29 5.75 -7.59
CA HIS A 106 -12.46 5.22 -8.30
C HIS A 106 -12.19 3.86 -8.94
N HIS A 107 -10.91 3.57 -9.23
CA HIS A 107 -10.48 2.32 -9.88
C HIS A 107 -9.44 1.52 -9.07
N ARG A 108 -9.13 1.95 -7.84
CA ARG A 108 -8.17 1.29 -6.91
C ARG A 108 -6.82 0.99 -7.58
N ARG A 109 -6.24 2.00 -8.24
CA ARG A 109 -4.94 1.88 -8.90
C ARG A 109 -4.03 3.06 -8.61
N THR A 110 -2.74 2.85 -8.81
CA THR A 110 -1.73 3.90 -8.71
C THR A 110 -0.95 4.02 -9.99
N ASP A 111 -0.66 5.24 -10.39
CA ASP A 111 0.12 5.54 -11.60
C ASP A 111 1.21 6.58 -11.29
N VAL A 112 2.38 6.45 -11.91
CA VAL A 112 3.45 7.46 -11.80
C VAL A 112 3.16 8.58 -12.80
N CYS A 113 3.04 9.81 -12.31
CA CYS A 113 2.74 10.98 -13.15
C CYS A 113 4.02 11.63 -13.69
N ALA A 114 5.05 11.77 -12.86
CA ALA A 114 6.30 12.45 -13.19
C ALA A 114 7.43 12.04 -12.24
N TYR A 115 8.69 12.15 -12.68
CA TYR A 115 9.87 11.74 -11.90
C TYR A 115 10.47 12.88 -11.05
N SER A 116 9.79 14.02 -10.98
CA SER A 116 10.05 15.09 -10.02
C SER A 116 8.83 15.99 -9.89
N PHE A 117 8.78 16.80 -8.83
CA PHE A 117 7.71 17.80 -8.69
C PHE A 117 7.77 18.87 -9.78
N SER A 118 8.97 19.28 -10.21
CA SER A 118 9.13 20.26 -11.29
C SER A 118 8.64 19.74 -12.64
N GLU A 119 8.89 18.47 -12.96
CA GLU A 119 8.29 17.80 -14.12
C GLU A 119 6.76 17.67 -13.98
N PHE A 120 6.27 17.38 -12.78
CA PHE A 120 4.83 17.32 -12.51
C PHE A 120 4.13 18.67 -12.79
N VAL A 121 4.73 19.79 -12.36
CA VAL A 121 4.20 21.13 -12.65
C VAL A 121 4.24 21.42 -14.16
N GLN A 122 5.26 20.96 -14.88
CA GLN A 122 5.32 21.08 -16.34
C GLN A 122 4.21 20.26 -17.02
N LEU A 123 3.96 19.02 -16.56
CA LEU A 123 2.85 18.19 -17.03
C LEU A 123 1.50 18.90 -16.83
N LEU A 124 1.27 19.49 -15.65
CA LEU A 124 0.05 20.24 -15.37
C LEU A 124 -0.08 21.51 -16.24
N SER A 125 1.05 22.10 -16.64
CA SER A 125 1.09 23.29 -17.49
C SER A 125 0.82 22.98 -18.96
N ASP A 126 1.02 21.75 -19.40
CA ASP A 126 0.62 21.27 -20.73
C ASP A 126 -0.86 20.89 -20.71
N ASP A 127 -1.67 21.58 -21.50
CA ASP A 127 -3.14 21.43 -21.45
C ASP A 127 -3.60 20.02 -21.85
N THR A 128 -2.91 19.39 -22.82
CA THR A 128 -3.26 18.05 -23.31
C THR A 128 -2.86 16.97 -22.32
N ALA A 129 -1.65 17.05 -21.76
CA ALA A 129 -1.18 16.10 -20.76
C ALA A 129 -2.00 16.21 -19.45
N ALA A 130 -2.32 17.43 -19.03
CA ALA A 130 -3.15 17.65 -17.85
C ALA A 130 -4.59 17.16 -18.02
N ASP A 131 -5.17 17.21 -19.23
CA ASP A 131 -6.53 16.70 -19.48
C ASP A 131 -6.62 15.19 -19.24
N ALA A 132 -5.62 14.43 -19.67
CA ALA A 132 -5.57 12.98 -19.42
C ALA A 132 -5.51 12.62 -17.92
N LEU A 133 -4.93 13.50 -17.09
CA LEU A 133 -4.81 13.30 -15.64
C LEU A 133 -6.04 13.78 -14.87
N LEU A 134 -6.66 14.88 -15.30
CA LEU A 134 -7.67 15.62 -14.52
C LEU A 134 -9.10 15.51 -15.05
N ASP A 135 -9.27 14.99 -16.28
CA ASP A 135 -10.54 14.91 -17.01
C ASP A 135 -11.27 16.27 -17.01
N LYS A 136 -10.66 17.28 -17.66
CA LYS A 136 -11.15 18.67 -17.60
C LYS A 136 -12.52 18.80 -18.26
N ALA A 137 -12.77 18.00 -19.30
CA ALA A 137 -14.05 17.94 -19.97
C ALA A 137 -15.16 17.46 -19.04
N LEU A 138 -14.95 16.37 -18.30
CA LEU A 138 -15.94 15.88 -17.33
C LEU A 138 -16.08 16.84 -16.14
N PHE A 139 -14.97 17.41 -15.67
CA PHE A 139 -15.00 18.40 -14.59
C PHE A 139 -15.82 19.65 -14.95
N THR A 140 -15.70 20.14 -16.19
CA THR A 140 -16.51 21.27 -16.69
C THR A 140 -17.99 20.92 -16.66
N GLN A 141 -18.37 19.71 -17.11
CA GLN A 141 -19.76 19.25 -17.06
C GLN A 141 -20.26 19.07 -15.63
N ALA A 142 -19.41 18.62 -14.70
CA ALA A 142 -19.71 18.52 -13.28
C ALA A 142 -19.97 19.88 -12.65
N LEU A 143 -19.15 20.89 -12.96
CA LEU A 143 -19.35 22.28 -12.51
C LEU A 143 -20.68 22.84 -13.01
N GLU A 144 -21.03 22.63 -14.29
CA GLU A 144 -22.29 23.09 -14.85
C GLU A 144 -23.50 22.46 -14.16
N LYS A 145 -23.42 21.16 -13.83
CA LYS A 145 -24.50 20.43 -13.18
C LYS A 145 -24.64 20.73 -11.68
N CYS A 146 -23.52 20.68 -10.95
CA CYS A 146 -23.50 20.65 -9.48
C CYS A 146 -23.08 22.00 -8.87
N GLY A 147 -22.66 22.95 -9.69
CA GLY A 147 -22.10 24.23 -9.27
C GLY A 147 -20.67 24.10 -8.73
N PRO A 148 -20.08 25.22 -8.25
CA PRO A 148 -18.70 25.24 -7.76
C PRO A 148 -18.49 24.35 -6.53
N LEU A 149 -17.25 23.88 -6.36
CA LEU A 149 -16.79 23.16 -5.17
C LEU A 149 -16.36 24.14 -4.08
N SER A 150 -16.78 23.91 -2.84
CA SER A 150 -16.17 24.52 -1.66
C SER A 150 -14.84 23.87 -1.30
N ASP A 151 -14.13 24.41 -0.30
CA ASP A 151 -12.77 24.00 0.06
C ASP A 151 -12.63 22.53 0.43
N LYS A 152 -13.68 21.87 0.95
CA LYS A 152 -13.65 20.45 1.31
C LYS A 152 -14.32 19.54 0.29
N GLU A 153 -15.05 20.12 -0.66
CA GLU A 153 -15.81 19.34 -1.62
C GLU A 153 -14.95 18.81 -2.77
N ILE A 154 -15.38 17.68 -3.30
CA ILE A 154 -14.98 17.10 -4.58
C ILE A 154 -16.25 16.69 -5.34
N PHE A 155 -16.11 16.41 -6.63
CA PHE A 155 -17.09 15.63 -7.39
C PHE A 155 -16.82 14.13 -7.23
N PHE A 156 -17.89 13.35 -7.26
CA PHE A 156 -17.81 11.89 -7.24
C PHE A 156 -19.04 11.27 -7.91
N PHE A 157 -19.04 9.94 -8.07
CA PHE A 157 -20.10 9.22 -8.77
C PHE A 157 -21.02 8.48 -7.79
N VAL A 158 -22.32 8.56 -8.03
CA VAL A 158 -23.37 7.82 -7.32
C VAL A 158 -24.23 7.06 -8.36
N PRO A 159 -24.21 5.72 -8.37
CA PRO A 159 -23.36 4.82 -7.57
C PRO A 159 -21.86 5.01 -7.84
N ALA A 160 -21.01 4.62 -6.88
CA ALA A 160 -19.56 4.66 -7.02
C ALA A 160 -19.07 3.80 -8.20
N LEU A 161 -18.07 4.28 -8.94
CA LEU A 161 -17.51 3.57 -10.10
C LEU A 161 -16.96 2.20 -9.72
N ALA A 162 -16.21 2.14 -8.61
CA ALA A 162 -15.70 0.91 -8.01
C ALA A 162 -16.80 -0.14 -7.71
N LEU A 163 -18.05 0.30 -7.53
CA LEU A 163 -19.17 -0.57 -7.21
C LEU A 163 -20.06 -0.87 -8.43
N GLY A 164 -19.60 -0.58 -9.64
CA GLY A 164 -20.34 -0.77 -10.90
C GLY A 164 -21.15 0.44 -11.34
N GLY A 165 -20.89 1.62 -10.77
CA GLY A 165 -21.46 2.89 -11.19
C GLY A 165 -21.04 3.30 -12.60
N SER A 166 -21.76 4.27 -13.17
CA SER A 166 -21.42 4.82 -14.48
C SER A 166 -20.58 6.10 -14.35
N GLY A 167 -19.56 6.26 -15.19
CA GLY A 167 -18.77 7.50 -15.33
C GLY A 167 -19.49 8.57 -16.14
N SER A 168 -20.79 8.77 -15.94
CA SER A 168 -21.59 9.72 -16.70
C SER A 168 -21.86 10.99 -15.91
N VAL A 169 -22.10 12.11 -16.60
CA VAL A 169 -22.47 13.37 -15.94
C VAL A 169 -23.73 13.21 -15.07
N ALA A 170 -24.66 12.34 -15.48
CA ALA A 170 -25.90 12.11 -14.75
C ALA A 170 -25.69 11.52 -13.35
N SER A 171 -24.63 10.74 -13.12
CA SER A 171 -24.29 10.13 -11.83
C SER A 171 -23.37 10.99 -10.97
N ILE A 172 -22.91 12.15 -11.45
CA ILE A 172 -22.03 13.02 -10.67
C ILE A 172 -22.79 13.73 -9.55
N GLU A 173 -22.28 13.64 -8.33
CA GLU A 173 -22.67 14.44 -7.18
C GLU A 173 -21.43 15.13 -6.59
N LYS A 174 -21.62 15.96 -5.54
CA LYS A 174 -20.54 16.59 -4.81
C LYS A 174 -20.73 16.48 -3.30
N GLY A 175 -19.63 16.52 -2.57
CA GLY A 175 -19.61 16.42 -1.11
C GLY A 175 -18.19 16.36 -0.57
N ASP A 176 -18.06 16.16 0.74
CA ASP A 176 -16.75 16.17 1.42
C ASP A 176 -15.82 15.07 0.87
N GLY A 177 -14.66 15.49 0.36
CA GLY A 177 -13.73 14.58 -0.31
C GLY A 177 -13.00 13.63 0.63
N MET A 178 -12.69 14.04 1.87
CA MET A 178 -12.05 13.15 2.83
C MET A 178 -13.01 12.06 3.28
N VAL A 179 -14.27 12.45 3.56
CA VAL A 179 -15.34 11.50 3.89
C VAL A 179 -15.57 10.54 2.74
N HIS A 180 -15.64 11.04 1.50
CA HIS A 180 -15.86 10.19 0.34
C HIS A 180 -14.70 9.20 0.09
N GLN A 181 -13.45 9.66 0.21
CA GLN A 181 -12.26 8.79 0.12
C GLN A 181 -12.29 7.66 1.15
N ARG A 182 -12.68 7.98 2.40
CA ARG A 182 -12.78 6.97 3.47
C ARG A 182 -13.94 6.02 3.22
N LEU A 183 -15.10 6.54 2.83
CA LEU A 183 -16.28 5.74 2.51
C LEU A 183 -16.02 4.77 1.35
N LEU A 184 -15.37 5.23 0.27
CA LEU A 184 -15.02 4.35 -0.85
C LEU A 184 -14.05 3.24 -0.45
N PHE A 185 -13.06 3.56 0.40
CA PHE A 185 -12.15 2.58 0.94
C PHE A 185 -12.89 1.51 1.74
N GLU A 186 -13.74 1.93 2.67
CA GLU A 186 -14.56 1.04 3.48
C GLU A 186 -15.47 0.19 2.59
N LEU A 187 -16.23 0.79 1.67
CA LEU A 187 -17.15 0.04 0.79
C LEU A 187 -16.48 -0.98 -0.13
N MET A 188 -15.22 -0.72 -0.52
CA MET A 188 -14.47 -1.66 -1.36
C MET A 188 -13.82 -2.77 -0.55
N ASN A 189 -13.47 -2.51 0.70
CA ASN A 189 -12.91 -3.53 1.58
C ASN A 189 -14.01 -4.27 2.35
N THR A 190 -15.22 -3.72 2.48
CA THR A 190 -16.41 -4.44 2.96
C THR A 190 -16.95 -5.45 1.96
N ARG A 191 -16.34 -5.55 0.77
CA ARG A 191 -16.58 -6.65 -0.17
C ARG A 191 -15.64 -7.82 0.02
N ASP A 192 -14.60 -7.65 0.84
CA ASP A 192 -13.80 -8.74 1.37
C ASP A 192 -14.40 -9.24 2.72
N ASP A 193 -15.41 -8.55 3.28
CA ASP A 193 -16.14 -8.92 4.52
C ASP A 193 -17.25 -10.00 4.32
N ASP A 194 -17.22 -10.76 3.22
CA ASP A 194 -17.77 -12.14 3.21
C ASP A 194 -16.71 -13.16 3.69
N GLU A 195 -15.52 -12.69 4.06
CA GLU A 195 -14.72 -13.31 5.11
C GLU A 195 -14.84 -12.40 6.34
N GLU A 196 -15.62 -12.83 7.33
CA GLU A 196 -15.49 -12.30 8.68
C GLU A 196 -13.99 -12.31 9.01
N THR A 197 -13.37 -11.12 9.16
CA THR A 197 -12.15 -11.01 9.95
C THR A 197 -12.55 -11.32 11.38
N ASP A 198 -12.72 -12.61 11.65
CA ASP A 198 -12.65 -13.15 12.99
C ASP A 198 -11.33 -12.61 13.54
N GLU A 199 -11.39 -11.65 14.48
CA GLU A 199 -10.22 -11.27 15.30
C GLU A 199 -9.65 -12.50 16.05
N ASP A 200 -10.39 -13.61 16.05
CA ASP A 200 -10.00 -14.94 16.53
C ASP A 200 -9.50 -15.89 15.40
N ASN A 201 -9.40 -15.47 14.13
CA ASN A 201 -8.90 -16.29 13.03
C ASN A 201 -7.38 -16.45 13.18
N PRO A 202 -6.90 -17.65 13.54
CA PRO A 202 -5.50 -17.85 13.90
C PRO A 202 -4.55 -17.80 12.68
N TRP A 203 -5.08 -17.71 11.45
CA TRP A 203 -4.31 -17.65 10.21
C TRP A 203 -3.85 -16.24 9.84
N THR A 204 -4.59 -15.20 10.23
CA THR A 204 -4.39 -13.82 9.72
C THR A 204 -3.04 -13.22 10.12
N ASP A 205 -2.57 -13.51 11.35
CA ASP A 205 -1.30 -13.01 11.88
C ASP A 205 -0.16 -14.05 11.85
N ALA A 206 -0.41 -15.23 11.27
CA ALA A 206 0.56 -16.31 11.27
C ALA A 206 1.67 -16.08 10.23
N TYR A 207 2.91 -16.42 10.60
CA TYR A 207 4.06 -16.32 9.72
C TYR A 207 4.06 -17.46 8.69
N GLU A 208 3.99 -17.12 7.40
CA GLU A 208 4.16 -18.09 6.33
C GLU A 208 5.65 -18.44 6.13
N ALA A 209 6.02 -19.69 6.41
CA ALA A 209 7.40 -20.13 6.31
C ALA A 209 7.86 -20.16 4.86
N ARG A 210 8.92 -19.42 4.55
CA ARG A 210 9.45 -19.32 3.18
C ARG A 210 10.65 -20.26 2.95
N PRO A 211 10.68 -20.98 1.81
CA PRO A 211 11.80 -21.85 1.47
C PRO A 211 13.06 -21.04 1.13
N HIS A 212 14.20 -21.57 1.56
CA HIS A 212 15.52 -21.12 1.16
C HIS A 212 16.26 -22.25 0.45
N VAL A 213 16.73 -22.00 -0.78
CA VAL A 213 17.36 -23.01 -1.63
C VAL A 213 18.88 -22.95 -1.52
N PHE A 214 19.51 -24.11 -1.35
CA PHE A 214 20.96 -24.27 -1.28
C PHE A 214 21.44 -25.32 -2.29
N GLU A 215 22.57 -25.06 -2.96
CA GLU A 215 23.24 -26.05 -3.81
C GLU A 215 24.19 -26.90 -2.96
N ARG A 216 24.11 -28.22 -3.12
CA ARG A 216 25.00 -29.19 -2.44
C ARG A 216 26.23 -29.46 -3.31
N ASN A 217 27.29 -29.97 -2.68
CA ASN A 217 28.57 -30.28 -3.36
C ASN A 217 28.46 -31.28 -4.53
N ASP A 218 27.38 -32.05 -4.60
CA ASP A 218 27.08 -33.02 -5.66
C ASP A 218 26.22 -32.44 -6.80
N GLY A 219 25.93 -31.12 -6.76
CA GLY A 219 25.11 -30.42 -7.74
C GLY A 219 23.60 -30.58 -7.54
N THR A 220 23.16 -31.26 -6.47
CA THR A 220 21.73 -31.36 -6.12
C THR A 220 21.28 -30.20 -5.25
N LEU A 221 19.98 -29.87 -5.27
CA LEU A 221 19.42 -28.80 -4.46
C LEU A 221 18.86 -29.32 -3.13
N MET A 222 19.03 -28.52 -2.08
CA MET A 222 18.38 -28.67 -0.77
C MET A 222 17.48 -27.46 -0.53
N VAL A 223 16.25 -27.69 -0.10
CA VAL A 223 15.33 -26.63 0.29
C VAL A 223 15.13 -26.66 1.80
N ASN A 224 15.35 -25.53 2.45
CA ASN A 224 15.24 -25.36 3.89
C ASN A 224 14.11 -24.40 4.26
N PHE A 225 13.24 -24.83 5.16
CA PHE A 225 12.31 -23.97 5.88
C PHE A 225 12.86 -23.71 7.29
N ILE A 226 12.45 -22.61 7.91
CA ILE A 226 12.87 -22.27 9.27
C ILE A 226 11.63 -22.18 10.14
N LEU A 227 11.64 -22.88 11.26
CA LEU A 227 10.66 -22.76 12.35
C LEU A 227 11.33 -22.05 13.52
N THR A 228 10.77 -20.91 13.92
CA THR A 228 11.24 -20.12 15.07
C THR A 228 10.32 -20.29 16.27
N ASP A 229 10.89 -20.26 17.47
CA ASP A 229 10.12 -20.37 18.71
C ASP A 229 9.19 -19.17 18.90
N THR A 230 8.07 -19.42 19.59
CA THR A 230 6.98 -18.48 19.91
C THR A 230 6.19 -17.92 18.72
N VAL A 231 6.60 -18.21 17.48
CA VAL A 231 5.91 -17.72 16.27
C VAL A 231 4.85 -18.72 15.80
N VAL A 232 3.60 -18.25 15.67
CA VAL A 232 2.54 -18.98 14.97
C VAL A 232 2.94 -19.10 13.50
N THR A 233 3.06 -20.31 12.97
CA THR A 233 3.72 -20.56 11.68
C THR A 233 2.83 -21.38 10.75
N ILE A 234 2.69 -20.93 9.50
CA ILE A 234 2.06 -21.68 8.43
C ILE A 234 3.14 -22.49 7.70
N LEU A 235 2.94 -23.81 7.61
CA LEU A 235 3.80 -24.74 6.88
C LEU A 235 3.03 -25.43 5.74
N PRO A 236 3.56 -25.51 4.51
CA PRO A 236 2.95 -26.31 3.46
C PRO A 236 3.03 -27.81 3.76
N LYS A 237 1.95 -28.56 3.47
CA LYS A 237 1.89 -30.02 3.64
C LYS A 237 2.75 -30.78 2.63
N ALA A 238 2.81 -30.27 1.41
CA ALA A 238 3.55 -30.84 0.28
C ALA A 238 4.33 -29.74 -0.45
N PRO A 239 5.43 -29.23 0.14
CA PRO A 239 6.19 -28.12 -0.44
C PRO A 239 6.73 -28.43 -1.85
N GLU A 240 6.95 -29.70 -2.18
CA GLU A 240 7.39 -30.16 -3.49
C GLU A 240 6.37 -29.90 -4.62
N GLU A 241 5.09 -29.77 -4.31
CA GLU A 241 4.05 -29.41 -5.28
C GLU A 241 3.97 -27.90 -5.51
N LEU A 242 4.36 -27.11 -4.49
CA LEU A 242 4.30 -25.65 -4.51
C LEU A 242 5.57 -25.01 -5.08
N TYR A 243 6.73 -25.59 -4.78
CA TYR A 243 8.03 -25.02 -5.11
C TYR A 243 8.79 -25.94 -6.07
N ALA A 244 8.45 -25.85 -7.35
CA ALA A 244 9.22 -26.47 -8.43
C ALA A 244 10.38 -25.56 -8.85
N VAL A 245 11.57 -26.14 -9.09
CA VAL A 245 12.70 -25.43 -9.70
C VAL A 245 12.94 -26.01 -11.09
N ASP A 246 12.67 -25.22 -12.13
CA ASP A 246 12.76 -25.67 -13.52
C ASP A 246 14.13 -26.28 -13.85
N GLY A 247 14.11 -27.54 -14.31
CA GLY A 247 15.30 -28.26 -14.77
C GLY A 247 16.26 -28.72 -13.67
N HIS A 248 15.93 -28.59 -12.38
CA HIS A 248 16.79 -28.98 -11.25
C HIS A 248 16.09 -30.01 -10.35
N ASN A 249 16.86 -31.02 -9.89
CA ASN A 249 16.34 -32.02 -8.96
C ASN A 249 16.61 -31.60 -7.51
N ILE A 250 15.54 -31.40 -6.73
CA ILE A 250 15.62 -31.15 -5.29
C ILE A 250 15.76 -32.51 -4.60
N SER A 251 16.92 -32.75 -3.99
CA SER A 251 17.25 -34.05 -3.37
C SER A 251 16.89 -34.12 -1.89
N LEU A 252 16.61 -32.98 -1.25
CA LEU A 252 16.37 -32.90 0.18
C LEU A 252 15.52 -31.69 0.57
N TRP A 253 14.51 -31.94 1.39
CA TRP A 253 13.69 -30.94 2.06
C TRP A 253 13.97 -31.01 3.56
N VAL A 254 14.22 -29.86 4.18
CA VAL A 254 14.59 -29.78 5.60
C VAL A 254 13.80 -28.68 6.28
N LEU A 255 13.46 -28.93 7.55
CA LEU A 255 12.97 -27.93 8.48
C LEU A 255 14.02 -27.70 9.55
N THR A 256 14.56 -26.48 9.59
CA THR A 256 15.51 -26.02 10.61
C THR A 256 14.76 -25.40 11.78
N PHE A 257 15.10 -25.82 13.00
CA PHE A 257 14.60 -25.24 14.24
C PHE A 257 15.59 -24.17 14.70
N PHE A 258 15.12 -22.94 14.86
CA PHE A 258 15.93 -21.79 15.26
C PHE A 258 15.36 -21.16 16.52
N SER A 259 16.19 -21.02 17.56
CA SER A 259 15.85 -20.28 18.77
C SER A 259 16.17 -18.81 18.53
N TYR A 260 15.15 -17.94 18.56
CA TYR A 260 15.35 -16.50 18.44
C TYR A 260 16.02 -15.93 19.69
N ASP A 261 15.56 -16.33 20.87
CA ASP A 261 16.08 -15.86 22.16
C ASP A 261 17.57 -16.21 22.36
N ASP A 262 18.01 -17.37 21.88
CA ASP A 262 19.40 -17.82 21.96
C ASP A 262 20.22 -17.51 20.68
N GLU A 263 19.59 -16.88 19.67
CA GLU A 263 20.16 -16.58 18.34
C GLU A 263 20.90 -17.76 17.68
N GLN A 264 20.39 -18.99 17.83
CA GLN A 264 21.09 -20.20 17.37
C GLN A 264 20.17 -21.23 16.69
N ASN A 265 20.76 -21.96 15.74
CA ASN A 265 20.18 -23.19 15.20
C ASN A 265 20.28 -24.30 16.25
N ILE A 266 19.14 -24.88 16.63
CA ILE A 266 19.06 -25.92 17.66
C ILE A 266 18.89 -27.34 17.07
N GLY A 267 18.64 -27.46 15.76
CA GLY A 267 18.55 -28.73 15.06
C GLY A 267 17.88 -28.62 13.70
N MET A 268 17.93 -29.71 12.93
CA MET A 268 17.24 -29.84 11.64
C MET A 268 16.68 -31.25 11.47
N LEU A 269 15.54 -31.34 10.79
CA LEU A 269 14.89 -32.61 10.44
C LEU A 269 14.51 -32.62 8.97
N GLU A 270 14.44 -33.81 8.36
CA GLU A 270 13.79 -33.96 7.06
C GLU A 270 12.33 -33.45 7.18
N TYR A 271 11.88 -32.70 6.19
CA TYR A 271 10.68 -31.89 6.28
C TYR A 271 9.43 -32.70 6.63
N HIS A 272 9.19 -33.83 5.95
CA HIS A 272 8.00 -34.65 6.21
C HIS A 272 8.08 -35.38 7.54
N ALA A 273 9.27 -35.84 7.94
CA ALA A 273 9.49 -36.37 9.28
C ALA A 273 9.22 -35.30 10.36
N ALA A 274 9.61 -34.06 10.12
CA ALA A 274 9.32 -32.94 11.01
C ALA A 274 7.81 -32.69 11.12
N LEU A 275 7.08 -32.68 10.00
CA LEU A 275 5.63 -32.50 10.00
C LEU A 275 4.91 -33.57 10.82
N GLN A 276 5.36 -34.83 10.74
CA GLN A 276 4.79 -35.92 11.54
C GLN A 276 4.95 -35.68 13.05
N LEU A 277 6.13 -35.20 13.48
CA LEU A 277 6.41 -34.92 14.89
C LEU A 277 5.74 -33.63 15.37
N LEU A 278 5.46 -32.69 14.46
CA LEU A 278 4.80 -31.42 14.75
C LEU A 278 3.27 -31.51 14.78
N GLN A 279 2.67 -32.62 14.35
CA GLN A 279 1.22 -32.84 14.37
C GLN A 279 0.52 -32.46 15.69
N PRO A 280 1.06 -32.76 16.89
CA PRO A 280 0.43 -32.36 18.16
C PRO A 280 0.34 -30.84 18.39
N TYR A 281 1.06 -30.04 17.60
CA TYR A 281 1.13 -28.58 17.70
C TYR A 281 0.34 -27.86 16.60
N VAL A 282 -0.26 -28.62 15.67
CA VAL A 282 -1.13 -28.08 14.63
C VAL A 282 -2.45 -27.67 15.26
N VAL A 283 -2.84 -26.43 15.04
CA VAL A 283 -4.09 -25.85 15.55
C VAL A 283 -5.18 -25.76 14.49
N ASP A 284 -4.81 -25.72 13.20
CA ASP A 284 -5.76 -25.77 12.09
C ASP A 284 -5.09 -26.23 10.78
N GLU A 285 -5.90 -26.62 9.78
CA GLU A 285 -5.44 -27.02 8.45
C GLU A 285 -6.37 -26.50 7.33
N ALA A 286 -5.84 -25.72 6.39
CA ALA A 286 -6.56 -25.16 5.26
C ALA A 286 -5.69 -25.13 4.00
N ASP A 287 -6.30 -25.30 2.82
CA ASP A 287 -5.67 -25.11 1.50
C ASP A 287 -4.27 -25.72 1.32
N GLY A 288 -4.08 -26.96 1.78
CA GLY A 288 -2.78 -27.65 1.65
C GLY A 288 -1.70 -27.18 2.63
N HIS A 289 -2.05 -26.36 3.63
CA HIS A 289 -1.18 -25.85 4.66
C HIS A 289 -1.58 -26.35 6.06
N LEU A 290 -0.63 -26.28 6.98
CA LEU A 290 -0.76 -26.53 8.41
C LEU A 290 -0.53 -25.23 9.15
N LEU A 291 -1.40 -24.90 10.10
CA LEU A 291 -1.18 -23.81 11.04
C LEU A 291 -0.64 -24.38 12.35
N LEU A 292 0.59 -24.03 12.70
CA LEU A 292 1.21 -24.36 13.97
C LEU A 292 1.07 -23.20 14.93
N ARG A 293 0.65 -23.48 16.17
CA ARG A 293 0.82 -22.48 17.24
C ARG A 293 2.32 -22.18 17.47
N GLY A 294 2.61 -21.08 18.16
CA GLY A 294 3.96 -20.86 18.68
C GLY A 294 4.41 -22.01 19.58
N LEU A 295 5.53 -22.64 19.23
CA LEU A 295 6.22 -23.61 20.09
C LEU A 295 7.21 -22.89 20.98
N SER A 296 7.32 -23.30 22.24
CA SER A 296 8.44 -22.89 23.09
C SER A 296 9.74 -23.60 22.70
N LEU A 297 10.88 -23.01 23.07
CA LEU A 297 12.20 -23.62 22.90
C LEU A 297 12.28 -25.07 23.44
N GLU A 298 11.69 -25.35 24.60
CA GLU A 298 11.70 -26.69 25.19
C GLU A 298 10.83 -27.68 24.40
N GLU A 299 9.72 -27.24 23.82
CA GLU A 299 8.89 -28.07 22.94
C GLU A 299 9.63 -28.40 21.64
N MET A 300 10.34 -27.43 21.05
CA MET A 300 11.19 -27.67 19.87
C MET A 300 12.30 -28.70 20.17
N LYS A 301 12.98 -28.57 21.32
CA LYS A 301 13.99 -29.55 21.75
C LYS A 301 13.38 -30.94 21.95
N GLN A 302 12.15 -31.03 22.45
CA GLN A 302 11.46 -32.32 22.60
C GLN A 302 11.13 -32.95 21.24
N VAL A 303 10.69 -32.16 20.26
CA VAL A 303 10.46 -32.63 18.88
C VAL A 303 11.75 -33.22 18.30
N LEU A 304 12.87 -32.49 18.42
CA LEU A 304 14.18 -32.95 17.95
C LEU A 304 14.62 -34.24 18.67
N ALA A 305 14.48 -34.30 19.99
CA ALA A 305 14.86 -35.48 20.78
C ALA A 305 13.98 -36.72 20.50
N GLN A 306 12.74 -36.55 20.03
CA GLN A 306 11.89 -37.66 19.60
C GLN A 306 12.37 -38.27 18.28
N ALA A 307 12.85 -37.44 17.35
CA ALA A 307 13.41 -37.90 16.09
C ALA A 307 14.66 -38.78 16.30
N GLU A 308 15.47 -38.50 17.32
CA GLU A 308 16.66 -39.30 17.66
C GLU A 308 16.35 -40.69 18.22
N ARG A 309 15.09 -40.98 18.58
CA ARG A 309 14.66 -42.25 19.21
C ARG A 309 13.87 -43.16 18.28
N GLY A 310 13.46 -42.69 17.11
CA GLY A 310 12.73 -43.45 16.08
C GLY A 310 13.69 -44.04 15.05
#